data_AF-A0A929VZ21-F1
#
_entry.id   AF-A0A929VZ21-F1
#
_cell.length_a   1.000
_cell.length_b   1.000
_cell.length_c   1.000
_cell.angle_alpha   90.00
_cell.angle_beta   90.00
_cell.angle_gamma   90.00
#
_symmetry.space_group_name_H-M   'P 1'
#
loop_
_entity.id
_entity.type
_entity.pdbx_description
1 polymer ?
#
loop_
_entity_poly.entity_id
_entity_poly.type
_entity_poly.pdbx_seq_one_letter_code
_entity_poly.pdbx_strand_id
1 'polypeptide(L)'
;MTPIDYAEIALKFLLGLLSMVMVINFTGKGNLAPTSAMEQIMNYVLGGIIGGVIYSRDLHLWQFAIVLFIWFSLVYMLRRLKARSHFMQRILDGSPTVVIVNGEVDVAACKKAKITAHELTFKLRMHNIFNIRKVKRAVVEQNGQLLVVMAGEENLKYPLLTDGSVKTTVLEAIDKDEAWLRAELAKMGYSDPSKLFLVDYLGGQLVVTPNA
;
A
#
# COMPACT_ATOMS: atom_id res chain seq x y z
N MET A 1 23.71 -12.62 40.10
CA MET A 1 23.42 -12.01 38.77
C MET A 1 24.48 -12.50 37.80
N THR A 2 24.11 -13.24 36.77
CA THR A 2 25.04 -13.62 35.70
C THR A 2 25.52 -12.34 34.97
N PRO A 3 26.81 -12.25 34.61
CA PRO A 3 27.33 -11.12 33.86
C PRO A 3 26.63 -11.04 32.49
N ILE A 4 26.48 -9.82 31.98
CA ILE A 4 25.90 -9.60 30.65
C ILE A 4 26.84 -10.19 29.62
N ASP A 5 26.38 -11.19 28.89
CA ASP A 5 27.11 -11.74 27.75
C ASP A 5 26.90 -10.84 26.53
N TYR A 6 27.84 -9.94 26.31
CA TYR A 6 27.83 -9.05 25.15
C TYR A 6 27.94 -9.80 23.82
N ALA A 7 28.48 -11.02 23.79
CA ALA A 7 28.53 -11.84 22.59
C ALA A 7 27.13 -12.37 22.23
N GLU A 8 26.34 -12.79 23.22
CA GLU A 8 24.95 -13.19 23.00
C GLU A 8 24.11 -12.03 22.49
N ILE A 9 24.28 -10.84 23.08
CA ILE A 9 23.62 -9.60 22.61
C ILE A 9 24.02 -9.29 21.16
N ALA A 10 25.31 -9.39 20.81
CA ALA A 10 25.78 -9.17 19.45
C ALA A 10 25.17 -10.16 18.45
N LEU A 11 25.07 -11.45 18.82
CA LEU A 11 24.44 -12.47 18.00
C LEU A 11 22.93 -12.24 17.82
N LYS A 12 22.21 -11.87 18.89
CA LYS A 12 20.79 -11.47 18.80
C LYS A 12 20.61 -10.25 17.89
N PHE A 13 21.49 -9.24 18.02
CA PHE A 13 21.44 -8.06 17.18
C PHE A 13 21.68 -8.40 15.70
N LEU A 14 22.70 -9.22 15.40
CA LEU A 14 23.00 -9.66 14.04
C LEU A 14 21.83 -10.45 13.44
N LEU A 15 21.26 -11.39 14.20
CA LEU A 15 20.09 -12.16 13.76
C LEU A 15 18.88 -11.26 13.50
N GLY A 16 18.63 -10.29 14.38
CA GLY A 16 17.57 -9.29 14.21
C GLY A 16 17.76 -8.48 12.93
N LEU A 17 18.97 -7.98 12.67
CA LEU A 17 19.29 -7.22 11.46
C LEU A 17 19.12 -8.06 10.20
N LEU A 18 19.63 -9.30 10.19
CA LEU A 18 19.44 -10.23 9.06
C LEU A 18 17.96 -10.52 8.83
N SER A 19 17.17 -10.67 9.89
CA SER A 19 15.73 -10.88 9.78
C SER A 19 15.00 -9.68 9.17
N MET A 20 15.37 -8.44 9.53
CA MET A 20 14.84 -7.23 8.90
C MET A 20 15.14 -7.19 7.41
N VAL A 21 16.40 -7.48 7.02
CA VAL A 21 16.79 -7.54 5.61
C VAL A 21 16.01 -8.62 4.87
N MET A 22 15.83 -9.80 5.46
CA MET A 22 15.03 -10.88 4.87
C MET A 22 13.57 -10.48 4.69
N VAL A 23 12.95 -9.86 5.70
CA VAL A 23 11.56 -9.38 5.64
C VAL A 23 11.40 -8.30 4.56
N ILE A 24 12.34 -7.36 4.43
CA ILE A 24 12.30 -6.34 3.36
C ILE A 24 12.42 -6.98 1.98
N ASN A 25 13.36 -7.91 1.78
CA ASN A 25 13.52 -8.59 0.48
C ASN A 25 12.28 -9.43 0.12
N PHE A 26 11.66 -10.07 1.12
CA PHE A 26 10.49 -10.92 0.90
C PHE A 26 9.21 -10.12 0.67
N THR A 27 8.96 -9.08 1.47
CA THR A 27 7.77 -8.21 1.36
C THR A 27 7.91 -7.21 0.21
N GLY A 28 9.13 -6.91 -0.22
CA GLY A 28 9.45 -5.93 -1.25
C GLY A 28 9.75 -4.55 -0.66
N LYS A 29 10.05 -3.59 -1.55
CA LYS A 29 10.46 -2.23 -1.18
C LYS A 29 9.39 -1.42 -0.43
N GLY A 30 8.14 -1.91 -0.36
CA GLY A 30 7.04 -1.29 0.40
C GLY A 30 7.37 -1.08 1.89
N ASN A 31 8.22 -1.92 2.49
CA ASN A 31 8.63 -1.71 3.89
C ASN A 31 9.52 -0.46 4.11
N LEU A 32 10.24 0.02 3.10
CA LEU A 32 11.10 1.20 3.21
C LEU A 32 10.31 2.51 3.08
N ALA A 33 9.25 2.49 2.28
CA ALA A 33 8.31 3.58 2.11
C ALA A 33 6.89 3.01 2.21
N PRO A 34 6.35 2.87 3.44
CA PRO A 34 5.08 2.20 3.66
C PRO A 34 3.95 2.82 2.84
N THR A 35 3.37 2.00 1.99
CA THR A 35 2.25 2.36 1.12
C THR A 35 0.90 2.07 1.77
N SER A 36 0.89 1.32 2.88
CA SER A 36 -0.29 1.00 3.68
C SER A 36 -0.02 1.14 5.18
N ALA A 37 -1.08 1.33 5.97
CA ALA A 37 -1.01 1.31 7.43
C ALA A 37 -0.50 -0.04 7.96
N MET A 38 -0.88 -1.14 7.29
CA MET A 38 -0.45 -2.48 7.66
C MET A 38 1.07 -2.66 7.56
N GLU A 39 1.70 -2.14 6.51
CA GLU A 39 3.17 -2.15 6.37
C GLU A 39 3.87 -1.39 7.50
N GLN A 40 3.31 -0.26 7.94
CA GLN A 40 3.83 0.48 9.09
C GLN A 40 3.72 -0.34 10.39
N ILE A 41 2.56 -0.95 10.64
CA ILE A 41 2.33 -1.79 11.83
C ILE A 41 3.32 -2.96 11.84
N MET A 42 3.55 -3.62 10.70
CA MET A 42 4.51 -4.72 10.61
C MET A 42 5.93 -4.27 10.96
N ASN A 43 6.35 -3.11 10.46
CA ASN A 43 7.66 -2.55 10.79
C ASN A 43 7.81 -2.24 12.29
N TYR A 44 6.77 -1.67 12.92
CA TYR A 44 6.79 -1.37 14.35
C TYR A 44 6.82 -2.62 15.22
N VAL A 45 6.03 -3.64 14.88
CA VAL A 45 6.02 -4.90 15.62
C VAL A 45 7.37 -5.62 15.48
N LEU A 46 7.94 -5.67 14.28
CA LEU A 46 9.26 -6.28 14.06
C LEU A 46 10.36 -5.54 14.85
N GLY A 47 10.34 -4.20 14.83
CA GLY A 47 11.26 -3.38 15.63
C GLY A 47 11.09 -3.62 17.14
N GLY A 48 9.85 -3.75 17.61
CA GLY A 48 9.54 -4.07 19.01
C GLY A 48 10.01 -5.46 19.44
N ILE A 49 9.83 -6.47 18.58
CA ILE A 49 10.34 -7.83 18.81
C ILE A 49 11.86 -7.81 18.94
N ILE A 50 12.56 -7.21 17.97
CA ILE A 50 14.03 -7.14 17.97
C ILE A 50 14.52 -6.39 19.21
N GLY A 51 13.97 -5.20 19.48
CA GLY A 51 14.32 -4.38 20.64
C GLY A 51 14.09 -5.11 21.97
N GLY A 52 12.94 -5.76 22.14
CA GLY A 52 12.62 -6.48 23.38
C GLY A 52 13.53 -7.69 23.62
N VAL A 53 13.89 -8.42 22.57
CA VAL A 53 14.68 -9.66 22.71
C VAL A 53 16.17 -9.37 22.92
N ILE A 54 16.73 -8.32 22.31
CA ILE A 54 18.15 -7.95 22.48
C ILE A 54 18.49 -7.67 23.96
N TYR A 55 17.58 -7.03 24.69
CA TYR A 55 17.79 -6.67 26.10
C TYR A 55 17.31 -7.74 27.09
N SER A 56 16.62 -8.78 26.61
CA SER A 56 16.11 -9.85 27.46
C SER A 56 17.16 -10.92 27.72
N ARG A 57 17.41 -11.19 29.00
CA ARG A 57 18.31 -12.26 29.46
C ARG A 57 17.63 -13.64 29.46
N ASP A 58 16.31 -13.66 29.58
CA ASP A 58 15.54 -14.90 29.71
C ASP A 58 15.24 -15.53 28.33
N LEU A 59 15.45 -14.77 27.25
CA LEU A 59 15.22 -15.23 25.89
C LEU A 59 16.53 -15.59 25.20
N HIS A 60 16.76 -16.88 24.99
CA HIS A 60 17.91 -17.38 24.25
C HIS A 60 17.79 -17.17 22.74
N LEU A 61 18.91 -17.24 22.02
CA LEU A 61 18.98 -17.03 20.57
C LEU A 61 18.02 -17.95 19.77
N TRP A 62 17.84 -19.20 20.19
CA TRP A 62 16.92 -20.12 19.50
C TRP A 62 15.45 -19.75 19.70
N GLN A 63 15.08 -19.25 20.90
CA GLN A 63 13.73 -18.74 21.16
C GLN A 63 13.47 -17.50 20.31
N PHE A 64 14.47 -16.64 20.16
CA PHE A 64 14.39 -15.49 19.27
C PHE A 64 14.15 -15.92 17.81
N ALA A 65 14.88 -16.93 17.32
CA ALA A 65 14.67 -17.46 15.98
C ALA A 65 13.24 -18.01 15.78
N ILE A 66 12.67 -18.69 16.79
CA ILE A 66 11.28 -19.15 16.75
C ILE A 66 10.30 -17.98 16.70
N VAL A 67 10.50 -16.94 17.52
CA VAL A 67 9.65 -15.74 17.50
C VAL A 67 9.68 -15.07 16.12
N LEU A 68 10.86 -14.95 15.51
CA LEU A 68 11.01 -14.41 14.16
C LEU A 68 10.32 -15.30 13.10
N PHE A 69 10.40 -16.62 13.25
CA PHE A 69 9.73 -17.56 12.34
C PHE A 69 8.20 -17.48 12.45
N ILE A 70 7.65 -17.38 13.67
CA ILE A 70 6.21 -17.17 13.90
C ILE A 70 5.77 -15.85 13.28
N TRP A 71 6.52 -14.78 13.53
CA TRP A 71 6.26 -13.46 12.96
C TRP A 71 6.25 -13.49 11.43
N PHE A 72 7.29 -14.07 10.82
CA PHE A 72 7.39 -14.21 9.36
C PHE A 72 6.21 -15.01 8.78
N SER A 73 5.83 -16.10 9.44
CA SER A 73 4.68 -16.93 9.04
C SER A 73 3.37 -16.15 9.09
N LEU A 74 3.18 -15.32 10.12
CA LEU A 74 1.99 -14.46 10.25
C LEU A 74 1.93 -13.40 9.14
N VAL A 75 3.06 -12.72 8.87
CA VAL A 75 3.18 -11.73 7.78
C VAL A 75 2.87 -12.39 6.44
N TYR A 76 3.43 -13.57 6.18
CA TYR A 76 3.16 -14.33 4.96
C TYR A 76 1.68 -14.68 4.81
N MET A 77 1.05 -15.19 5.89
CA MET A 77 -0.36 -15.54 5.89
C MET A 77 -1.26 -14.32 5.60
N LEU A 78 -1.00 -13.20 6.27
CA LEU A 78 -1.76 -11.95 6.07
C LEU A 78 -1.62 -11.43 4.63
N ARG A 79 -0.43 -11.51 4.04
CA ARG A 79 -0.21 -11.15 2.63
C ARG A 79 -1.02 -12.03 1.68
N ARG A 80 -1.06 -13.35 1.93
CA ARG A 80 -1.85 -14.29 1.12
C ARG A 80 -3.35 -14.05 1.25
N LEU A 81 -3.83 -13.73 2.45
CA LEU A 81 -5.23 -13.38 2.70
C LEU A 81 -5.63 -12.08 1.99
N LYS A 82 -4.78 -11.04 2.10
CA LYS A 82 -4.96 -9.76 1.39
C LYS A 82 -5.01 -9.95 -0.13
N ALA A 83 -4.11 -10.77 -0.69
CA ALA A 83 -4.06 -11.03 -2.13
C ALA A 83 -5.29 -11.81 -2.65
N ARG A 84 -5.97 -12.59 -1.79
CA ARG A 84 -7.14 -13.38 -2.19
C ARG A 84 -8.47 -12.67 -1.98
N SER A 85 -8.54 -11.66 -1.12
CA SER A 85 -9.80 -11.05 -0.71
C SER A 85 -9.73 -9.53 -0.77
N HIS A 86 -10.49 -8.95 -1.70
CA HIS A 86 -10.67 -7.50 -1.81
C HIS A 86 -11.29 -6.90 -0.54
N PHE A 87 -12.13 -7.66 0.18
CA PHE A 87 -12.67 -7.25 1.48
C PHE A 87 -11.56 -7.13 2.53
N MET A 88 -10.68 -8.14 2.60
CA MET A 88 -9.53 -8.11 3.51
C MET A 88 -8.56 -6.98 3.16
N GLN A 89 -8.30 -6.77 1.87
CA GLN A 89 -7.51 -5.63 1.39
C GLN A 89 -8.13 -4.30 1.85
N ARG A 90 -9.45 -4.14 1.69
CA ARG A 90 -10.14 -2.91 2.07
C ARG A 90 -10.16 -2.67 3.58
N ILE A 91 -10.24 -3.73 4.40
CA ILE A 91 -10.18 -3.60 5.86
C ILE A 91 -8.77 -3.24 6.32
N LEU A 92 -7.75 -3.90 5.77
CA LEU A 92 -6.37 -3.76 6.22
C LEU A 92 -5.68 -2.50 5.68
N ASP A 93 -5.93 -2.15 4.42
CA ASP A 93 -5.28 -1.00 3.78
C ASP A 93 -6.22 0.20 3.58
N GLY A 94 -7.54 -0.01 3.61
CA GLY A 94 -8.51 1.04 3.25
C GLY A 94 -8.75 1.13 1.73
N SER A 95 -9.30 2.25 1.27
CA SER A 95 -9.49 2.53 -0.16
C SER A 95 -9.15 3.99 -0.47
N PRO A 96 -8.49 4.28 -1.59
CA PRO A 96 -8.24 5.66 -1.99
C PRO A 96 -9.56 6.42 -2.11
N THR A 97 -9.58 7.67 -1.67
CA THR A 97 -10.80 8.49 -1.63
C THR A 97 -10.56 9.81 -2.32
N VAL A 98 -11.33 10.08 -3.37
CA VAL A 98 -11.29 11.36 -4.09
C VAL A 98 -11.91 12.44 -3.20
N VAL A 99 -11.15 13.49 -2.88
CA VAL A 99 -11.57 14.55 -1.96
C VAL A 99 -11.74 15.91 -2.64
N ILE A 100 -11.17 16.09 -3.84
CA ILE A 100 -11.35 17.30 -4.66
C ILE A 100 -11.63 16.87 -6.10
N VAL A 101 -12.62 17.50 -6.73
CA VAL A 101 -12.95 17.35 -8.16
C VAL A 101 -13.16 18.72 -8.76
N ASN A 102 -12.41 19.06 -9.82
CA ASN A 102 -12.49 20.32 -10.58
C ASN A 102 -12.52 21.58 -9.70
N GLY A 103 -11.67 21.60 -8.66
CA GLY A 103 -11.54 22.73 -7.75
C GLY A 103 -12.58 22.80 -6.64
N GLU A 104 -13.49 21.83 -6.56
CA GLU A 104 -14.50 21.72 -5.50
C GLU A 104 -14.14 20.60 -4.52
N VAL A 105 -14.24 20.89 -3.22
CA VAL A 105 -13.94 19.92 -2.15
C VAL A 105 -15.19 19.09 -1.87
N ASP A 106 -15.07 17.77 -1.97
CA ASP A 106 -16.10 16.84 -1.50
C ASP A 106 -15.98 16.66 0.02
N VAL A 107 -16.83 17.36 0.76
CA VAL A 107 -16.85 17.33 2.23
C VAL A 107 -17.26 15.95 2.76
N ALA A 108 -18.16 15.24 2.07
CA ALA A 108 -18.60 13.91 2.49
C ALA A 108 -17.46 12.89 2.33
N ALA A 109 -16.73 12.96 1.22
CA ALA A 109 -15.54 12.16 0.99
C ALA A 109 -14.42 12.50 1.99
N CYS A 110 -14.20 13.78 2.30
CA CYS A 110 -13.25 14.19 3.34
C CYS A 110 -13.59 13.57 4.70
N LYS A 111 -14.87 13.61 5.10
CA LYS A 111 -15.34 12.99 6.36
C LYS A 111 -15.12 11.47 6.35
N LYS A 112 -15.42 10.80 5.24
CA LYS A 112 -15.19 9.36 5.06
C LYS A 112 -13.71 8.99 5.15
N ALA A 113 -12.84 9.81 4.57
CA ALA A 113 -11.38 9.67 4.64
C ALA A 113 -10.79 10.18 5.97
N LYS A 114 -11.63 10.69 6.89
CA LYS A 114 -11.22 11.28 8.18
C LYS A 114 -10.18 12.40 8.05
N ILE A 115 -10.19 13.13 6.92
CA ILE A 115 -9.30 14.27 6.68
C ILE A 115 -10.03 15.57 7.00
N THR A 116 -9.40 16.44 7.81
CA THR A 116 -9.95 17.77 8.12
C THR A 116 -9.65 18.77 7.02
N ALA A 117 -10.41 19.87 6.94
CA ALA A 117 -10.12 20.96 6.00
C ALA A 117 -8.72 21.56 6.22
N HIS A 118 -8.28 21.64 7.49
CA HIS A 118 -6.94 22.09 7.83
C HIS A 118 -5.86 21.16 7.27
N GLU A 119 -6.02 19.85 7.49
CA GLU A 119 -5.08 18.84 6.98
C GLU A 119 -5.05 18.78 5.45
N LEU A 120 -6.22 18.86 4.79
CA LEU A 120 -6.30 18.92 3.33
C LEU A 120 -5.54 20.13 2.78
N THR A 121 -5.78 21.32 3.35
CA THR A 121 -5.11 22.55 2.92
C THR A 121 -3.60 22.50 3.20
N PHE A 122 -3.20 21.94 4.34
CA PHE A 122 -1.79 21.73 4.68
C PHE A 122 -1.11 20.80 3.66
N LYS A 123 -1.72 19.65 3.34
CA LYS A 123 -1.19 18.73 2.32
C LYS A 123 -1.08 19.39 0.95
N LEU A 124 -2.08 20.15 0.51
CA LEU A 124 -1.99 20.91 -0.74
C LEU A 124 -0.80 21.89 -0.74
N ARG A 125 -0.56 22.60 0.37
CA ARG A 125 0.60 23.51 0.49
C ARG A 125 1.94 22.79 0.45
N MET A 126 2.03 21.59 1.03
CA MET A 126 3.22 20.74 0.92
C MET A 126 3.54 20.38 -0.54
N HIS A 127 2.53 20.35 -1.41
CA HIS A 127 2.67 20.19 -2.86
C HIS A 127 2.81 21.51 -3.64
N ASN A 128 3.06 22.65 -2.96
CA ASN A 128 3.09 24.01 -3.53
C ASN A 128 1.77 24.47 -4.17
N ILE A 129 0.64 23.93 -3.72
CA ILE A 129 -0.70 24.28 -4.23
C ILE A 129 -1.40 25.19 -3.21
N PHE A 130 -1.53 26.46 -3.58
CA PHE A 130 -2.17 27.49 -2.75
C PHE A 130 -3.59 27.84 -3.20
N ASN A 131 -3.97 27.43 -4.42
CA ASN A 131 -5.29 27.69 -4.98
C ASN A 131 -5.95 26.37 -5.39
N ILE A 132 -6.95 25.96 -4.61
CA ILE A 132 -7.72 24.73 -4.84
C ILE A 132 -8.38 24.72 -6.22
N ARG A 133 -8.75 25.88 -6.78
CA ARG A 133 -9.39 25.94 -8.10
C ARG A 133 -8.50 25.47 -9.25
N LYS A 134 -7.18 25.41 -9.03
CA LYS A 134 -6.23 24.85 -10.01
C LYS A 134 -6.12 23.32 -9.91
N VAL A 135 -6.75 22.70 -8.92
CA VAL A 135 -6.75 21.25 -8.71
C VAL A 135 -7.86 20.63 -9.52
N LYS A 136 -7.50 19.79 -10.48
CA LYS A 136 -8.45 18.97 -11.23
C LYS A 136 -8.96 17.81 -10.38
N ARG A 137 -8.05 17.13 -9.67
CA ARG A 137 -8.42 16.05 -8.76
C ARG A 137 -7.43 15.95 -7.61
N ALA A 138 -7.91 15.68 -6.40
CA ALA A 138 -7.05 15.24 -5.31
C ALA A 138 -7.61 13.97 -4.67
N VAL A 139 -6.72 13.02 -4.37
CA VAL A 139 -7.08 11.72 -3.82
C VAL A 139 -6.24 11.46 -2.59
N VAL A 140 -6.90 11.09 -1.50
CA VAL A 140 -6.23 10.62 -0.29
C VAL A 140 -6.01 9.12 -0.45
N GLU A 141 -4.74 8.73 -0.47
CA GLU A 141 -4.29 7.34 -0.55
C GLU A 141 -4.43 6.62 0.81
N GLN A 142 -4.28 5.31 0.78
CA GLN A 142 -4.41 4.40 1.93
C GLN A 142 -3.45 4.73 3.09
N ASN A 143 -2.24 5.18 2.77
CA ASN A 143 -1.26 5.66 3.75
C ASN A 143 -1.51 7.11 4.22
N GLY A 144 -2.60 7.74 3.78
CA GLY A 144 -2.96 9.11 4.10
C GLY A 144 -2.23 10.17 3.26
N GLN A 145 -1.39 9.80 2.30
CA GLN A 145 -0.78 10.76 1.38
C GLN A 145 -1.83 11.37 0.45
N LEU A 146 -1.57 12.59 -0.01
CA LEU A 146 -2.44 13.29 -0.95
C LEU A 146 -1.79 13.25 -2.34
N LEU A 147 -2.45 12.61 -3.30
CA LEU A 147 -2.05 12.69 -4.70
C LEU A 147 -2.90 13.76 -5.38
N VAL A 148 -2.26 14.69 -6.09
CA VAL A 148 -2.93 15.85 -6.70
C VAL A 148 -2.65 15.89 -8.19
N VAL A 149 -3.69 16.15 -8.97
CA VAL A 149 -3.64 16.39 -10.41
C VAL A 149 -4.12 17.80 -10.67
N MET A 150 -3.31 18.57 -11.38
CA MET A 150 -3.59 19.98 -11.70
C MET A 150 -4.46 20.10 -12.96
N ALA A 151 -5.15 21.23 -13.08
CA ALA A 151 -5.86 21.59 -14.30
C ALA A 151 -4.86 21.73 -15.46
N GLY A 152 -5.12 21.03 -16.57
CA GLY A 152 -4.20 20.92 -17.70
C GLY A 152 -3.34 19.65 -17.71
N GLU A 153 -3.27 18.92 -16.59
CA GLU A 153 -2.67 17.59 -16.54
C GLU A 153 -3.69 16.51 -16.96
N GLU A 154 -3.21 15.43 -17.57
CA GLU A 154 -4.03 14.24 -17.81
C GLU A 154 -4.56 13.71 -16.48
N ASN A 155 -5.77 13.13 -16.48
CA ASN A 155 -6.34 12.55 -15.27
C ASN A 155 -5.38 11.53 -14.63
N LEU A 156 -5.37 11.47 -13.29
CA LEU A 156 -4.75 10.38 -12.52
C LEU A 156 -5.12 9.05 -13.16
N LYS A 157 -4.10 8.41 -13.73
CA LYS A 157 -4.16 7.11 -14.39
C LYS A 157 -4.23 6.07 -13.28
N TYR A 158 -5.41 5.84 -12.73
CA TYR A 158 -5.59 4.67 -11.89
C TYR A 158 -5.69 3.47 -12.83
N PRO A 159 -4.79 2.49 -12.70
CA PRO A 159 -4.88 1.28 -13.49
C PRO A 159 -6.22 0.59 -13.19
N LEU A 160 -6.89 0.18 -14.26
CA LEU A 160 -8.13 -0.61 -14.19
C LEU A 160 -7.83 -2.03 -13.69
N LEU A 161 -6.59 -2.49 -13.87
CA LEU A 161 -6.10 -3.78 -13.40
C LEU A 161 -4.65 -3.65 -12.95
N THR A 162 -4.33 -4.20 -11.77
CA THR A 162 -2.95 -4.36 -11.28
C THR A 162 -2.76 -5.78 -10.76
N ASP A 163 -1.65 -6.43 -11.09
CA ASP A 163 -1.28 -7.76 -10.58
C ASP A 163 -2.42 -8.79 -10.75
N GLY A 164 -3.04 -8.80 -11.93
CA GLY A 164 -4.17 -9.68 -12.23
C GLY A 164 -5.50 -9.34 -11.53
N SER A 165 -5.54 -8.29 -10.72
CA SER A 165 -6.72 -7.89 -9.94
C SER A 165 -7.37 -6.64 -10.51
N VAL A 166 -8.63 -6.77 -10.92
CA VAL A 166 -9.46 -5.67 -11.42
C VAL A 166 -9.82 -4.71 -10.30
N LYS A 167 -9.67 -3.41 -10.54
CA LYS A 167 -10.03 -2.34 -9.61
C LYS A 167 -11.44 -1.83 -9.89
N THR A 168 -12.45 -2.52 -9.35
CA THR A 168 -13.88 -2.19 -9.57
C THR A 168 -14.23 -0.75 -9.21
N THR A 169 -13.66 -0.20 -8.13
CA THR A 169 -13.87 1.21 -7.74
C THR A 169 -13.38 2.20 -8.78
N VAL A 170 -12.34 1.86 -9.55
CA VAL A 170 -11.80 2.71 -10.61
C VAL A 170 -12.68 2.60 -11.86
N LEU A 171 -13.17 1.39 -12.17
CA LEU A 171 -14.14 1.15 -13.23
C LEU A 171 -15.43 1.93 -13.00
N GLU A 172 -15.99 1.85 -11.79
CA GLU A 172 -17.17 2.63 -11.38
C GLU A 172 -16.94 4.13 -11.57
N ALA A 173 -15.74 4.63 -11.25
CA ALA A 173 -15.40 6.05 -11.41
C ALA A 173 -15.26 6.51 -12.87
N ILE A 174 -15.21 5.59 -13.83
CA ILE A 174 -15.24 5.89 -15.27
C ILE A 174 -16.54 5.41 -15.94
N ASP A 175 -17.58 5.12 -15.15
CA ASP A 175 -18.87 4.60 -15.58
C ASP A 175 -18.75 3.31 -16.41
N LYS A 176 -17.79 2.46 -16.05
CA LYS A 176 -17.55 1.13 -16.65
C LYS A 176 -17.73 0.04 -15.61
N ASP A 177 -17.94 -1.17 -16.09
CA ASP A 177 -18.00 -2.38 -15.28
C ASP A 177 -16.90 -3.38 -15.68
N GLU A 178 -16.80 -4.46 -14.92
CA GLU A 178 -15.82 -5.52 -15.18
C GLU A 178 -16.10 -6.25 -16.52
N ALA A 179 -17.37 -6.32 -16.93
CA ALA A 179 -17.76 -6.94 -18.19
C ALA A 179 -17.22 -6.16 -19.39
N TRP A 180 -17.32 -4.82 -19.38
CA TRP A 180 -16.72 -3.94 -20.36
C TRP A 180 -15.20 -4.12 -20.45
N LEU A 181 -14.51 -4.15 -19.30
CA LEU A 181 -13.06 -4.33 -19.27
C LEU A 181 -12.64 -5.66 -19.90
N ARG A 182 -13.34 -6.75 -19.59
CA ARG A 182 -13.10 -8.08 -20.17
C ARG A 182 -13.33 -8.11 -21.68
N ALA A 183 -14.39 -7.44 -22.16
CA ALA A 183 -14.69 -7.37 -23.58
C ALA A 183 -13.60 -6.60 -24.36
N GLU A 184 -13.14 -5.47 -23.83
CA GLU A 184 -12.06 -4.69 -24.46
C GLU A 184 -10.72 -5.43 -24.44
N LEU A 185 -10.37 -6.10 -23.34
CA LEU A 185 -9.16 -6.93 -23.25
C LEU A 185 -9.20 -8.10 -24.24
N ALA A 186 -10.36 -8.74 -24.43
CA ALA A 186 -10.54 -9.81 -25.38
C ALA A 186 -10.34 -9.35 -26.84
N LYS A 187 -10.81 -8.13 -27.19
CA LYS A 187 -10.55 -7.53 -28.52
C LYS A 187 -9.07 -7.34 -28.80
N MET A 188 -8.26 -7.13 -27.75
CA MET A 188 -6.81 -6.97 -27.83
C MET A 188 -6.05 -8.31 -27.75
N GLY A 189 -6.76 -9.45 -27.67
CA GLY A 189 -6.14 -10.79 -27.59
C GLY A 189 -5.80 -11.26 -26.17
N TYR A 190 -6.22 -10.54 -25.14
CA TYR A 190 -6.00 -10.91 -23.74
C TYR A 190 -7.27 -11.53 -23.13
N SER A 191 -7.31 -12.87 -23.09
CA SER A 191 -8.48 -13.62 -22.59
C SER A 191 -8.49 -13.83 -21.07
N ASP A 192 -7.34 -13.68 -20.41
CA ASP A 192 -7.17 -13.92 -18.98
C ASP A 192 -6.58 -12.68 -18.27
N PRO A 193 -7.41 -11.85 -17.62
CA PRO A 193 -6.95 -10.67 -16.90
C PRO A 193 -5.94 -11.00 -15.79
N SER A 194 -5.95 -12.21 -15.23
CA SER A 194 -5.04 -12.60 -14.15
C SER A 194 -3.57 -12.69 -14.60
N LYS A 195 -3.33 -12.80 -15.91
CA LYS A 195 -2.00 -12.83 -16.52
C LYS A 195 -1.47 -11.46 -16.91
N LEU A 196 -2.22 -10.39 -16.61
CA LEU A 196 -1.81 -9.02 -16.91
C LEU A 196 -1.19 -8.38 -15.68
N PHE A 197 -0.08 -7.68 -15.89
CA PHE A 197 0.60 -6.95 -14.83
C PHE A 197 -0.10 -5.61 -14.58
N LEU A 198 -0.37 -4.85 -15.64
CA LEU A 198 -0.95 -3.52 -15.57
C LEU A 198 -1.91 -3.30 -16.74
N VAL A 199 -3.07 -2.68 -16.49
CA VAL A 199 -3.95 -2.15 -17.54
C VAL A 199 -4.36 -0.73 -17.19
N ASP A 200 -3.97 0.23 -18.02
CA ASP A 200 -4.33 1.64 -17.90
C ASP A 200 -5.41 2.03 -18.92
N TYR A 201 -6.16 3.09 -18.64
CA TYR A 201 -7.14 3.68 -19.56
C TYR A 201 -6.74 5.11 -19.92
N LEU A 202 -6.16 5.29 -21.10
CA LEU A 202 -5.52 6.52 -21.57
C LEU A 202 -6.22 7.04 -22.83
N GLY A 203 -6.71 8.28 -22.81
CA GLY A 203 -7.30 8.92 -23.99
C GLY A 203 -8.48 8.13 -24.61
N GLY A 204 -9.17 7.31 -23.82
CA GLY A 204 -10.25 6.44 -24.29
C GLY A 204 -9.81 5.05 -24.78
N GLN A 205 -8.53 4.69 -24.64
CA GLN A 205 -7.97 3.40 -25.06
C GLN A 205 -7.36 2.65 -23.88
N LEU A 206 -7.38 1.32 -23.93
CA LEU A 206 -6.66 0.47 -22.98
C LEU A 206 -5.19 0.35 -23.39
N VAL A 207 -4.29 0.55 -22.43
CA VAL A 207 -2.87 0.24 -22.57
C VAL A 207 -2.55 -0.93 -21.64
N VAL A 208 -2.10 -2.04 -22.22
CA VAL A 208 -1.91 -3.31 -21.52
C VAL A 208 -0.43 -3.64 -21.40
N THR A 209 0.00 -3.96 -20.18
CA THR A 209 1.32 -4.51 -19.87
C THR A 209 1.14 -5.95 -19.35
N PRO A 210 1.47 -6.97 -20.15
CA PRO A 210 1.37 -8.37 -19.72
C PRO A 210 2.42 -8.72 -18.65
N ASN A 211 2.15 -9.74 -17.82
CA ASN A 211 3.22 -10.36 -17.02
C ASN A 211 4.15 -11.11 -17.98
N ALA A 212 5.46 -10.91 -17.81
CA ALA A 212 6.50 -11.68 -18.51
C ALA A 212 6.52 -13.15 -18.07
#